data_AF-A0A9J6ERI3-F1
#
_entry.id   AF-A0A9J6ERI3-F1
#
_cell.length_a   1.000
_cell.length_b   1.000
_cell.length_c   1.000
_cell.angle_alpha   90.00
_cell.angle_beta   90.00
_cell.angle_gamma   90.00
#
_symmetry.space_group_name_H-M   'P 1'
#
loop_
_entity.id
_entity.type
_entity.pdbx_description
1 polymer ?
#
loop_
_entity_poly.entity_id
_entity_poly.type
_entity_poly.pdbx_seq_one_letter_code
_entity_poly.pdbx_strand_id
1 'polypeptide(L)'
;MIDSFVYFSHYLVTIPPPGWISAGHKHGVKVLGTFIVEADPGTKVLNEIREGKLTSKVASQLALVAAAHNFDGWLINIESKMDDSSGPFLKEFLEAITSETHRAVPGSLVIWYDSILLDGKLDWQNELNDKNSCFFDLCDGIFLNYGWTEEMLQKSANLAGGRRSDVYVGIDVFARNTNYTGGYETYKAVKQARQHGLSSAIFAAGWVYETQERSKFAEHQYRFWNFPRHCRSEWRLSTLPLCTSFCQGFGKNLYKAGKLVQRGSWFNLSEQQLQPWDQGRSLCGGCGAAVACTDYAYNGGSCLLLRFAPSADKPDVKPYFRLFACDLPLGSLSISYTFSRDPLCQPLADLSMVCQVTTRAAAGGHYLSTCGRDVALEIWVFKEKKNEKVLKIMRPAKYLVKDLQTDRGATLREVGVSFLFHEPTVGGRCLLGELILKRPNDESECVTAKNSSGSEGLEDSVLDVGAPSDAAEPHAKRQRV
;
A
#
# COMPACT_ATOMS: atom_id res chain seq x y z
N MET A 1 -3.18 -3.06 0.82
CA MET A 1 -4.18 -3.50 -0.17
C MET A 1 -3.55 -3.63 -1.52
N ILE A 2 -2.92 -2.57 -2.06
CA ILE A 2 -2.17 -2.63 -3.31
C ILE A 2 -0.84 -3.36 -3.05
N ASP A 3 -0.53 -4.35 -3.87
CA ASP A 3 0.72 -5.12 -3.83
C ASP A 3 1.68 -4.65 -4.94
N SER A 4 1.14 -4.19 -6.07
CA SER A 4 1.91 -3.63 -7.18
C SER A 4 1.17 -2.50 -7.87
N PHE A 5 1.91 -1.52 -8.39
CA PHE A 5 1.36 -0.36 -9.10
C PHE A 5 2.00 -0.26 -10.48
N VAL A 6 1.18 -0.28 -11.54
CA VAL A 6 1.63 -0.07 -12.91
C VAL A 6 1.47 1.40 -13.27
N TYR A 7 2.57 2.07 -13.62
CA TYR A 7 2.50 3.41 -14.18
C TYR A 7 2.22 3.32 -15.69
N PHE A 8 0.94 3.42 -16.04
CA PHE A 8 0.43 3.18 -17.38
C PHE A 8 0.42 4.46 -18.24
N SER A 9 0.79 4.33 -19.51
CA SER A 9 0.57 5.33 -20.55
C SER A 9 0.57 4.67 -21.94
N HIS A 10 0.22 5.41 -22.99
CA HIS A 10 0.20 4.95 -24.39
C HIS A 10 1.52 5.20 -25.13
N TYR A 11 2.65 5.26 -24.42
CA TYR A 11 3.99 5.37 -25.00
C TYR A 11 4.69 4.02 -25.01
N LEU A 12 5.40 3.71 -26.11
CA LEU A 12 6.09 2.43 -26.33
C LEU A 12 6.81 1.90 -25.08
N VAL A 13 7.59 2.77 -24.43
CA VAL A 13 8.21 2.50 -23.14
C VAL A 13 7.84 3.63 -22.19
N THR A 14 7.18 3.28 -21.08
CA THR A 14 6.80 4.22 -20.03
C THR A 14 7.63 3.95 -18.78
N ILE A 15 8.44 4.95 -18.39
CA ILE A 15 9.23 4.93 -17.16
C ILE A 15 8.40 5.58 -16.04
N PRO A 16 8.17 4.91 -14.89
CA PRO A 16 7.47 5.51 -13.77
C PRO A 16 8.20 6.76 -13.23
N PRO A 17 7.50 7.87 -12.92
CA PRO A 17 8.15 9.04 -12.35
C PRO A 17 8.71 8.77 -10.95
N PRO A 18 9.84 9.42 -10.56
CA PRO A 18 10.49 9.18 -9.26
C PRO A 18 9.58 9.35 -8.04
N GLY A 19 8.59 10.24 -8.10
CA GLY A 19 7.61 10.43 -7.04
C GLY A 19 6.74 9.20 -6.80
N TRP A 20 6.31 8.52 -7.87
CA TRP A 20 5.52 7.28 -7.78
C TRP A 20 6.37 6.11 -7.31
N ILE A 21 7.60 6.00 -7.80
CA ILE A 21 8.57 4.99 -7.35
C ILE A 21 8.82 5.15 -5.83
N SER A 22 9.15 6.36 -5.40
CA SER A 22 9.44 6.68 -3.99
C SER A 22 8.24 6.39 -3.09
N ALA A 23 7.03 6.78 -3.51
CA ALA A 23 5.82 6.50 -2.77
C ALA A 23 5.53 4.99 -2.69
N GLY A 24 5.60 4.27 -3.82
CA GLY A 24 5.39 2.83 -3.85
C GLY A 24 6.35 2.08 -2.92
N HIS A 25 7.66 2.31 -3.10
CA HIS A 25 8.70 1.66 -2.29
C HIS A 25 8.58 1.94 -0.79
N LYS A 26 8.21 3.17 -0.42
CA LYS A 26 8.00 3.53 1.00
C LYS A 26 6.83 2.78 1.64
N HIS A 27 5.85 2.36 0.83
CA HIS A 27 4.71 1.57 1.28
C HIS A 27 4.89 0.06 1.02
N GLY A 28 6.05 -0.39 0.53
CA GLY A 28 6.32 -1.79 0.19
C GLY A 28 5.58 -2.27 -1.06
N VAL A 29 5.20 -1.35 -1.97
CA VAL A 29 4.51 -1.62 -3.22
C VAL A 29 5.53 -1.61 -4.36
N LYS A 30 5.54 -2.67 -5.18
CA LYS A 30 6.35 -2.71 -6.41
C LYS A 30 5.76 -1.77 -7.46
N VAL A 31 6.60 -1.03 -8.16
CA VAL A 31 6.22 -0.04 -9.17
C VAL A 31 6.73 -0.50 -10.53
N LEU A 32 5.81 -0.77 -11.46
CA LEU A 32 6.13 -1.28 -12.78
C LEU A 32 6.01 -0.18 -13.83
N GLY A 33 6.92 -0.19 -14.79
CA GLY A 33 6.77 0.52 -16.05
C GLY A 33 5.80 -0.20 -16.98
N THR A 34 5.60 0.34 -18.18
CA THR A 34 4.79 -0.30 -19.22
C THR A 34 5.56 -0.33 -20.53
N PHE A 35 5.66 -1.51 -21.15
CA PHE A 35 5.98 -1.66 -22.56
C PHE A 35 4.67 -1.92 -23.30
N ILE A 36 4.29 -1.05 -24.23
CA ILE A 36 3.02 -1.17 -24.96
C ILE A 36 3.21 -0.92 -26.45
N VAL A 37 2.55 -1.72 -27.27
CA VAL A 37 2.43 -1.50 -28.72
C VAL A 37 0.96 -1.56 -29.09
N GLU A 38 0.49 -0.64 -29.93
CA GLU A 38 -0.92 -0.50 -30.27
C GLU A 38 -1.10 -0.40 -31.79
N ALA A 39 -2.08 -1.14 -32.31
CA ALA A 39 -2.52 -1.09 -33.71
C ALA A 39 -1.36 -1.27 -34.73
N ASP A 40 -1.54 -0.75 -35.94
CA ASP A 40 -0.57 -0.91 -37.04
C ASP A 40 0.81 -0.28 -36.76
N PRO A 41 0.96 0.88 -36.06
CA PRO A 41 2.27 1.40 -35.67
C PRO A 41 3.03 0.42 -34.76
N GLY A 42 2.33 -0.20 -33.81
CA GLY A 42 2.91 -1.21 -32.94
C GLY A 42 3.34 -2.48 -33.68
N THR A 43 2.55 -2.94 -34.66
CA THR A 43 2.93 -4.07 -35.53
C THR A 43 4.24 -3.81 -36.26
N LYS A 44 4.45 -2.58 -36.76
CA LYS A 44 5.72 -2.20 -37.42
C LYS A 44 6.91 -2.31 -36.46
N VAL A 45 6.77 -1.80 -35.25
CA VAL A 45 7.82 -1.90 -34.21
C VAL A 45 8.15 -3.35 -33.90
N LEU A 46 7.14 -4.21 -33.71
CA LEU A 46 7.38 -5.63 -33.45
C LEU A 46 8.08 -6.33 -34.62
N ASN A 47 7.69 -6.02 -35.86
CA ASN A 47 8.36 -6.56 -37.05
C ASN A 47 9.80 -6.08 -37.18
N GLU A 48 10.09 -4.81 -36.91
CA GLU A 48 11.46 -4.29 -36.90
C GLU A 48 12.34 -5.01 -35.86
N ILE A 49 11.79 -5.29 -34.66
CA ILE A 49 12.50 -6.05 -33.63
C ILE A 49 12.74 -7.49 -34.12
N ARG A 50 11.72 -8.14 -34.67
CA ARG A 50 11.79 -9.53 -35.15
C ARG A 50 12.76 -9.69 -36.32
N GLU A 51 12.60 -8.91 -37.38
CA GLU A 51 13.40 -8.97 -38.61
C GLU A 51 14.85 -8.55 -38.36
N GLY A 52 15.04 -7.53 -37.50
CA GLY A 52 16.37 -7.09 -37.07
C GLY A 52 17.05 -8.00 -36.06
N LYS A 53 16.38 -9.06 -35.57
CA LYS A 53 16.85 -9.94 -34.49
C LYS A 53 17.28 -9.17 -33.24
N LEU A 54 16.48 -8.18 -32.85
CA LEU A 54 16.81 -7.22 -31.79
C LEU A 54 16.26 -7.61 -30.41
N THR A 55 15.61 -8.78 -30.26
CA THR A 55 15.00 -9.24 -29.01
C THR A 55 15.91 -9.07 -27.79
N SER A 56 17.11 -9.66 -27.82
CA SER A 56 18.07 -9.55 -26.72
C SER A 56 18.47 -8.11 -26.42
N LYS A 57 18.63 -7.26 -27.45
CA LYS A 57 18.97 -5.85 -27.29
C LYS A 57 17.85 -5.09 -26.61
N VAL A 58 16.60 -5.28 -27.04
CA VAL A 58 15.43 -4.62 -26.44
C VAL A 58 15.25 -5.06 -24.99
N ALA A 59 15.27 -6.38 -24.73
CA ALA A 59 15.16 -6.93 -23.38
C ALA A 59 16.24 -6.37 -22.45
N SER A 60 17.51 -6.38 -22.88
CA SER A 60 18.62 -5.84 -22.10
C SER A 60 18.43 -4.34 -21.80
N GLN A 61 17.95 -3.55 -22.76
CA GLN A 61 17.72 -2.12 -22.55
C GLN A 61 16.56 -1.86 -21.58
N LEU A 62 15.45 -2.61 -21.68
CA LEU A 62 14.35 -2.50 -20.72
C LEU A 62 14.80 -2.86 -19.29
N ALA A 63 15.61 -3.90 -19.14
CA ALA A 63 16.20 -4.29 -17.86
C ALA A 63 17.14 -3.21 -17.29
N LEU A 64 18.01 -2.65 -18.13
CA LEU A 64 18.92 -1.55 -17.74
C LEU A 64 18.15 -0.28 -17.35
N VAL A 65 17.06 0.05 -18.05
CA VAL A 65 16.21 1.19 -17.70
C VAL A 65 15.54 0.97 -16.34
N ALA A 66 15.01 -0.22 -16.08
CA ALA A 66 14.43 -0.57 -14.78
C ALA A 66 15.45 -0.43 -13.64
N ALA A 67 16.65 -0.99 -13.82
CA ALA A 67 17.72 -0.89 -12.84
C ALA A 67 18.21 0.56 -12.62
N ALA A 68 18.43 1.31 -13.70
CA ALA A 68 18.95 2.68 -13.64
C ALA A 68 17.97 3.66 -12.96
N HIS A 69 16.67 3.45 -13.15
CA HIS A 69 15.62 4.28 -12.53
C HIS A 69 15.03 3.67 -11.26
N ASN A 70 15.52 2.51 -10.83
CA ASN A 70 15.12 1.83 -9.60
C ASN A 70 13.60 1.57 -9.50
N PHE A 71 13.01 1.00 -10.55
CA PHE A 71 11.64 0.48 -10.53
C PHE A 71 11.61 -1.02 -10.83
N ASP A 72 10.50 -1.67 -10.51
CA ASP A 72 10.48 -3.09 -10.15
C ASP A 72 10.04 -4.01 -11.31
N GLY A 73 10.13 -3.56 -12.56
CA GLY A 73 9.82 -4.36 -13.76
C GLY A 73 8.72 -3.76 -14.63
N TRP A 74 7.96 -4.60 -15.33
CA TRP A 74 7.19 -4.20 -16.52
C TRP A 74 5.82 -4.88 -16.64
N LEU A 75 4.81 -4.10 -17.00
CA LEU A 75 3.64 -4.62 -17.72
C LEU A 75 4.00 -4.69 -19.22
N ILE A 76 3.80 -5.85 -19.84
CA ILE A 76 3.95 -6.07 -21.28
C ILE A 76 2.56 -6.16 -21.90
N ASN A 77 2.20 -5.13 -22.67
CA ASN A 77 0.89 -5.01 -23.29
C ASN A 77 0.99 -4.95 -24.81
N ILE A 78 0.68 -6.05 -25.50
CA ILE A 78 0.81 -6.14 -26.96
C ILE A 78 -0.57 -6.05 -27.61
N GLU A 79 -1.01 -4.84 -27.93
CA GLU A 79 -2.32 -4.51 -28.53
C GLU A 79 -2.21 -4.34 -30.06
N SER A 80 -1.34 -5.14 -30.68
CA SER A 80 -1.02 -5.11 -32.10
C SER A 80 -1.05 -6.51 -32.68
N LYS A 81 -1.75 -6.70 -33.81
CA LYS A 81 -1.75 -7.95 -34.57
C LYS A 81 -0.41 -8.20 -35.27
N MET A 82 -0.06 -9.46 -35.47
CA MET A 82 1.05 -9.93 -36.30
C MET A 82 0.57 -11.05 -37.23
N ASP A 83 1.45 -11.56 -38.09
CA ASP A 83 1.18 -12.75 -38.90
C ASP A 83 1.21 -14.05 -38.07
N ASP A 84 0.73 -15.14 -38.68
CA ASP A 84 0.59 -16.46 -38.08
C ASP A 84 1.92 -17.14 -37.72
N SER A 85 3.05 -16.63 -38.23
CA SER A 85 4.39 -17.11 -37.89
C SER A 85 5.03 -16.39 -36.69
N SER A 86 4.32 -15.45 -36.06
CA SER A 86 4.87 -14.61 -34.98
C SER A 86 5.02 -15.30 -33.62
N GLY A 87 4.33 -16.42 -33.37
CA GLY A 87 4.33 -17.11 -32.07
C GLY A 87 5.72 -17.38 -31.46
N PRO A 88 6.69 -17.96 -32.20
CA PRO A 88 8.05 -18.17 -31.69
C PRO A 88 8.74 -16.87 -31.26
N PHE A 89 8.59 -15.79 -32.03
CA PHE A 89 9.15 -14.49 -31.70
C PHE A 89 8.52 -13.91 -30.43
N LEU A 90 7.18 -13.97 -30.30
CA LEU A 90 6.48 -13.44 -29.11
C LEU A 90 6.94 -14.14 -27.82
N LYS A 91 7.13 -15.46 -27.88
CA LYS A 91 7.66 -16.25 -26.76
C LYS A 91 9.09 -15.85 -26.41
N GLU A 92 9.98 -15.84 -27.41
CA GLU A 92 11.39 -15.42 -27.22
C GLU A 92 11.46 -14.01 -26.63
N PHE A 93 10.62 -13.10 -27.11
CA PHE A 93 10.57 -11.71 -26.66
C PHE A 93 10.18 -11.60 -25.19
N LEU A 94 9.10 -12.27 -24.76
CA LEU A 94 8.65 -12.25 -23.37
C LEU A 94 9.64 -12.94 -22.43
N GLU A 95 10.19 -14.09 -22.83
CA GLU A 95 11.18 -14.84 -22.04
C GLU A 95 12.47 -14.03 -21.84
N ALA A 96 12.95 -13.37 -22.90
CA ALA A 96 14.14 -12.51 -22.83
C ALA A 96 13.91 -11.30 -21.91
N ILE A 97 12.76 -10.62 -22.02
CA ILE A 97 12.43 -9.49 -21.14
C ILE A 97 12.37 -9.94 -19.69
N THR A 98 11.69 -11.05 -19.41
CA THR A 98 11.55 -11.59 -18.05
C THR A 98 12.93 -11.91 -17.46
N SER A 99 13.72 -12.71 -18.17
CA SER A 99 15.04 -13.16 -17.71
C SER A 99 16.01 -12.01 -17.48
N GLU A 100 16.10 -11.07 -18.43
CA GLU A 100 17.00 -9.91 -18.30
C GLU A 100 16.55 -8.97 -17.18
N THR A 101 15.25 -8.77 -17.00
CA THR A 101 14.72 -7.91 -15.93
C THR A 101 15.03 -8.51 -14.55
N HIS A 102 14.79 -9.81 -14.33
CA HIS A 102 15.14 -10.47 -13.06
C HIS A 102 16.65 -10.45 -12.79
N ARG A 103 17.47 -10.58 -13.84
CA ARG A 103 18.94 -10.51 -13.73
C ARG A 103 19.43 -9.13 -13.30
N ALA A 104 18.83 -8.06 -13.85
CA ALA A 104 19.22 -6.68 -13.56
C ALA A 104 18.58 -6.14 -12.27
N VAL A 105 17.38 -6.58 -11.94
CA VAL A 105 16.57 -6.12 -10.81
C VAL A 105 16.05 -7.34 -10.03
N PRO A 106 16.79 -7.84 -9.04
CA PRO A 106 16.36 -8.97 -8.22
C PRO A 106 15.00 -8.72 -7.58
N GLY A 107 14.10 -9.70 -7.70
CA GLY A 107 12.73 -9.58 -7.20
C GLY A 107 11.81 -8.71 -8.07
N SER A 108 12.18 -8.37 -9.31
CA SER A 108 11.28 -7.69 -10.25
C SER A 108 10.02 -8.49 -10.59
N LEU A 109 9.04 -7.84 -11.22
CA LEU A 109 7.85 -8.45 -11.80
C LEU A 109 7.71 -8.10 -13.28
N VAL A 110 7.45 -9.10 -14.11
CA VAL A 110 7.02 -8.96 -15.50
C VAL A 110 5.64 -9.59 -15.65
N ILE A 111 4.65 -8.77 -16.04
CA ILE A 111 3.25 -9.17 -16.17
C ILE A 111 2.84 -9.07 -17.63
N TRP A 112 2.26 -10.13 -18.18
CA TRP A 112 1.71 -10.17 -19.53
C TRP A 112 0.24 -9.73 -19.53
N TYR A 113 -0.18 -8.88 -20.49
CA TYR A 113 -1.60 -8.57 -20.70
C TYR A 113 -2.23 -9.56 -21.69
N ASP A 114 -3.41 -10.07 -21.38
CA ASP A 114 -4.19 -11.01 -22.20
C ASP A 114 -4.69 -10.36 -23.49
N SER A 115 -3.86 -10.33 -24.54
CA SER A 115 -4.15 -9.66 -25.82
C SER A 115 -3.86 -10.51 -27.07
N ILE A 116 -2.61 -10.55 -27.54
CA ILE A 116 -2.20 -11.26 -28.75
C ILE A 116 -1.99 -12.76 -28.49
N LEU A 117 -2.37 -13.59 -29.46
CA LEU A 117 -2.18 -15.05 -29.44
C LEU A 117 -0.98 -15.48 -30.30
N LEU A 118 -0.60 -16.76 -30.20
CA LEU A 118 0.52 -17.33 -30.96
C LEU A 118 0.35 -17.29 -32.49
N ASP A 119 -0.88 -17.22 -32.98
CA ASP A 119 -1.20 -17.06 -34.41
C ASP A 119 -1.21 -15.58 -34.85
N GLY A 120 -0.70 -14.68 -34.01
CA GLY A 120 -0.58 -13.25 -34.28
C GLY A 120 -1.89 -12.47 -34.17
N LYS A 121 -3.02 -13.12 -33.89
CA LYS A 121 -4.30 -12.42 -33.76
C LYS A 121 -4.43 -11.73 -32.42
N LEU A 122 -5.01 -10.53 -32.45
CA LEU A 122 -5.47 -9.85 -31.26
C LEU A 122 -6.83 -10.43 -30.86
N ASP A 123 -6.87 -11.23 -29.80
CA ASP A 123 -8.04 -11.96 -29.33
C ASP A 123 -7.95 -12.14 -27.80
N TRP A 124 -8.48 -11.16 -27.05
CA TRP A 124 -8.50 -11.19 -25.59
C TRP A 124 -9.40 -12.32 -25.08
N GLN A 125 -8.85 -13.27 -24.33
CA GLN A 125 -9.60 -14.44 -23.89
C GLN A 125 -10.48 -14.17 -22.66
N ASN A 126 -10.15 -13.14 -21.87
CA ASN A 126 -10.75 -12.81 -20.58
C ASN A 126 -10.57 -13.91 -19.51
N GLU A 127 -9.77 -14.92 -19.80
CA GLU A 127 -9.49 -16.06 -18.94
C GLU A 127 -8.09 -16.58 -19.24
N LEU A 128 -7.48 -17.28 -18.28
CA LEU A 128 -6.31 -18.10 -18.55
C LEU A 128 -6.78 -19.42 -19.18
N ASN A 129 -6.32 -19.72 -20.38
CA ASN A 129 -6.63 -20.96 -21.11
C ASN A 129 -5.46 -21.41 -22.01
N ASP A 130 -5.66 -22.48 -22.77
CA ASP A 130 -4.61 -23.10 -23.61
C ASP A 130 -4.04 -22.17 -24.69
N LYS A 131 -4.73 -21.08 -25.04
CA LYS A 131 -4.25 -20.14 -26.05
C LYS A 131 -3.25 -19.12 -25.50
N ASN A 132 -3.34 -18.77 -24.21
CA ASN A 132 -2.49 -17.75 -23.58
C ASN A 132 -1.63 -18.27 -22.41
N SER A 133 -1.84 -19.51 -21.94
CA SER A 133 -1.06 -20.15 -20.86
C SER A 133 0.44 -20.17 -21.17
N CYS A 134 0.79 -20.32 -22.43
CA CYS A 134 2.19 -20.33 -22.85
C CYS A 134 2.93 -19.00 -22.59
N PHE A 135 2.24 -17.87 -22.48
CA PHE A 135 2.84 -16.59 -22.08
C PHE A 135 2.90 -16.46 -20.56
N PHE A 136 1.85 -16.93 -19.88
CA PHE A 136 1.80 -16.99 -18.41
C PHE A 136 2.95 -17.80 -17.81
N ASP A 137 3.37 -18.88 -18.47
CA ASP A 137 4.49 -19.71 -18.03
C ASP A 137 5.86 -19.06 -18.22
N LEU A 138 5.97 -18.02 -19.07
CA LEU A 138 7.22 -17.32 -19.39
C LEU A 138 7.44 -16.04 -18.57
N CYS A 139 6.51 -15.68 -17.69
CA CYS A 139 6.57 -14.44 -16.89
C CYS A 139 5.96 -14.63 -15.49
N ASP A 140 5.95 -13.57 -14.68
CA ASP A 140 5.53 -13.64 -13.28
C ASP A 140 4.00 -13.70 -13.09
N GLY A 141 3.23 -13.31 -14.11
CA GLY A 141 1.77 -13.36 -14.06
C GLY A 141 1.08 -12.83 -15.30
N ILE A 142 -0.25 -13.02 -15.35
CA ILE A 142 -1.10 -12.55 -16.45
C ILE A 142 -2.18 -11.60 -15.94
N PHE A 143 -2.35 -10.47 -16.62
CA PHE A 143 -3.46 -9.55 -16.46
C PHE A 143 -4.53 -9.92 -17.50
N LEU A 144 -5.62 -10.52 -17.04
CA LEU A 144 -6.76 -10.90 -17.87
C LEU A 144 -7.59 -9.69 -18.31
N ASN A 145 -8.12 -9.72 -19.54
CA ASN A 145 -9.02 -8.69 -20.02
C ASN A 145 -10.36 -8.66 -19.25
N TYR A 146 -11.15 -7.60 -19.44
CA TYR A 146 -12.27 -7.24 -18.54
C TYR A 146 -13.59 -8.01 -18.73
N GLY A 147 -13.72 -8.77 -19.84
CA GLY A 147 -14.98 -9.40 -20.27
C GLY A 147 -15.27 -10.76 -19.64
N TRP A 148 -14.73 -11.06 -18.47
CA TRP A 148 -14.81 -12.38 -17.83
C TRP A 148 -16.20 -12.71 -17.27
N THR A 149 -16.42 -14.00 -17.03
CA THR A 149 -17.56 -14.56 -16.29
C THR A 149 -17.07 -15.39 -15.10
N GLU A 150 -17.92 -15.71 -14.13
CA GLU A 150 -17.51 -16.56 -12.99
C GLU A 150 -17.02 -17.95 -13.44
N GLU A 151 -17.60 -18.51 -14.52
CA GLU A 151 -17.14 -19.77 -15.10
C GLU A 151 -15.70 -19.66 -15.63
N MET A 152 -15.40 -18.57 -16.34
CA MET A 152 -14.06 -18.25 -16.83
C MET A 152 -13.04 -18.06 -15.70
N LEU A 153 -13.45 -17.42 -14.60
CA LEU A 153 -12.60 -17.30 -13.41
C LEU A 153 -12.30 -18.67 -12.79
N GLN A 154 -13.30 -19.56 -12.69
CA GLN A 154 -13.09 -20.90 -12.18
C GLN A 154 -12.17 -21.73 -13.08
N LYS A 155 -12.33 -21.64 -14.40
CA LYS A 155 -11.42 -22.28 -15.37
C LYS A 155 -9.99 -21.77 -15.22
N SER A 156 -9.82 -20.45 -15.14
CA SER A 156 -8.52 -19.81 -14.92
C SER A 156 -7.86 -20.30 -13.63
N ALA A 157 -8.63 -20.39 -12.54
CA ALA A 157 -8.12 -20.86 -11.25
C ALA A 157 -7.70 -22.33 -11.27
N ASN A 158 -8.44 -23.17 -11.99
CA ASN A 158 -8.13 -24.58 -12.16
C ASN A 158 -6.85 -24.76 -12.97
N LEU A 159 -6.74 -24.06 -14.11
CA LEU A 159 -5.57 -24.13 -14.99
C LEU A 159 -4.31 -23.57 -14.31
N ALA A 160 -4.42 -22.47 -13.57
CA ALA A 160 -3.28 -21.85 -12.88
C ALA A 160 -2.70 -22.71 -11.75
N GLY A 161 -3.46 -23.67 -11.21
CA GLY A 161 -2.98 -24.57 -10.15
C GLY A 161 -2.38 -23.83 -8.94
N GLY A 162 -1.11 -24.07 -8.65
CA GLY A 162 -0.39 -23.38 -7.56
C GLY A 162 -0.11 -21.89 -7.81
N ARG A 163 -0.28 -21.41 -9.05
CA ARG A 163 -0.04 -20.03 -9.47
C ARG A 163 -1.31 -19.17 -9.58
N ARG A 164 -2.41 -19.57 -8.94
CA ARG A 164 -3.68 -18.80 -8.94
C ARG A 164 -3.51 -17.31 -8.60
N SER A 165 -2.63 -16.99 -7.65
CA SER A 165 -2.33 -15.60 -7.26
C SER A 165 -1.59 -14.80 -8.34
N ASP A 166 -1.01 -15.47 -9.34
CA ASP A 166 -0.28 -14.88 -10.47
C ASP A 166 -1.24 -14.55 -11.64
N VAL A 167 -2.52 -14.91 -11.53
CA VAL A 167 -3.58 -14.49 -12.44
C VAL A 167 -4.31 -13.28 -11.85
N TYR A 168 -4.18 -12.13 -12.52
CA TYR A 168 -4.79 -10.87 -12.15
C TYR A 168 -6.03 -10.63 -13.01
N VAL A 169 -7.21 -10.76 -12.40
CA VAL A 169 -8.49 -10.51 -13.06
C VAL A 169 -8.63 -9.01 -13.34
N GLY A 170 -8.75 -8.63 -14.62
CA GLY A 170 -8.90 -7.24 -15.02
C GLY A 170 -10.24 -6.64 -14.58
N ILE A 171 -10.17 -5.48 -13.94
CA ILE A 171 -11.33 -4.73 -13.47
C ILE A 171 -11.20 -3.27 -13.93
N ASP A 172 -11.75 -2.95 -15.08
CA ASP A 172 -12.02 -1.58 -15.51
C ASP A 172 -13.03 -0.90 -14.59
N VAL A 173 -12.60 0.15 -13.88
CA VAL A 173 -13.43 0.93 -12.95
C VAL A 173 -14.53 1.70 -13.68
N PHE A 174 -14.38 1.97 -14.98
CA PHE A 174 -15.46 2.54 -15.81
C PHE A 174 -16.48 1.49 -16.27
N ALA A 175 -16.20 0.20 -16.06
CA ALA A 175 -17.04 -0.93 -16.46
C ALA A 175 -17.39 -0.97 -17.96
N ARG A 176 -16.47 -0.57 -18.84
CA ARG A 176 -16.67 -0.62 -20.29
C ARG A 176 -16.57 -2.07 -20.77
N ASN A 177 -17.59 -2.54 -21.49
CA ASN A 177 -17.63 -3.91 -22.04
C ASN A 177 -17.47 -5.01 -20.96
N THR A 178 -18.06 -4.80 -19.78
CA THR A 178 -17.98 -5.76 -18.66
C THR A 178 -19.35 -6.13 -18.13
N ASN A 179 -19.43 -7.26 -17.42
CA ASN A 179 -20.67 -7.76 -16.81
C ASN A 179 -20.92 -7.22 -15.38
N TYR A 180 -20.00 -6.44 -14.82
CA TYR A 180 -20.08 -5.94 -13.45
C TYR A 180 -20.26 -4.41 -13.43
N THR A 181 -20.60 -3.88 -12.25
CA THR A 181 -20.71 -2.43 -12.03
C THR A 181 -19.39 -1.82 -11.56
N GLY A 182 -18.96 -0.76 -12.21
CA GLY A 182 -17.73 -0.03 -11.87
C GLY A 182 -17.89 0.99 -10.72
N GLY A 183 -17.01 1.99 -10.71
CA GLY A 183 -17.03 3.08 -9.72
C GLY A 183 -16.91 2.59 -8.28
N TYR A 184 -17.78 3.06 -7.40
CA TYR A 184 -17.77 2.64 -5.98
C TYR A 184 -18.10 1.16 -5.77
N GLU A 185 -18.67 0.47 -6.76
CA GLU A 185 -19.04 -0.95 -6.66
C GLU A 185 -17.93 -1.88 -7.18
N THR A 186 -16.76 -1.34 -7.57
CA THR A 186 -15.56 -2.09 -8.00
C THR A 186 -15.18 -3.23 -7.05
N TYR A 187 -15.40 -3.06 -5.74
CA TYR A 187 -15.11 -4.10 -4.74
C TYR A 187 -15.88 -5.40 -4.96
N LYS A 188 -17.03 -5.38 -5.66
CA LYS A 188 -17.80 -6.57 -6.00
C LYS A 188 -17.07 -7.45 -7.00
N ALA A 189 -16.44 -6.85 -8.01
CA ALA A 189 -15.60 -7.56 -8.97
C ALA A 189 -14.34 -8.14 -8.28
N VAL A 190 -13.71 -7.35 -7.40
CA VAL A 190 -12.58 -7.82 -6.57
C VAL A 190 -13.00 -9.00 -5.69
N LYS A 191 -14.21 -8.97 -5.11
CA LYS A 191 -14.75 -10.07 -4.33
C LYS A 191 -14.84 -11.36 -5.16
N GLN A 192 -15.35 -11.26 -6.40
CA GLN A 192 -15.49 -12.42 -7.28
C GLN A 192 -14.15 -13.05 -7.63
N ALA A 193 -13.17 -12.25 -8.08
CA ALA A 193 -11.81 -12.74 -8.30
C ALA A 193 -11.25 -13.44 -7.05
N ARG A 194 -11.48 -12.85 -5.87
CA ARG A 194 -10.99 -13.41 -4.61
C ARG A 194 -11.66 -14.73 -4.24
N GLN A 195 -12.94 -14.92 -4.52
CA GLN A 195 -13.65 -16.17 -4.23
C GLN A 195 -13.07 -17.37 -5.00
N HIS A 196 -12.42 -17.16 -6.14
CA HIS A 196 -11.76 -18.20 -6.92
C HIS A 196 -10.25 -18.36 -6.63
N GLY A 197 -9.71 -17.70 -5.60
CA GLY A 197 -8.28 -17.76 -5.30
C GLY A 197 -7.41 -16.89 -6.22
N LEU A 198 -8.01 -16.07 -7.09
CA LEU A 198 -7.31 -15.21 -8.05
C LEU A 198 -6.98 -13.84 -7.47
N SER A 199 -6.06 -13.12 -8.12
CA SER A 199 -5.72 -11.72 -7.83
C SER A 199 -6.58 -10.77 -8.68
N SER A 200 -6.51 -9.47 -8.42
CA SER A 200 -7.23 -8.44 -9.18
C SER A 200 -6.27 -7.43 -9.77
N ALA A 201 -6.56 -6.92 -10.97
CA ALA A 201 -5.89 -5.75 -11.54
C ALA A 201 -6.92 -4.64 -11.78
N ILE A 202 -6.87 -3.58 -10.98
CA ILE A 202 -7.84 -2.48 -11.02
C ILE A 202 -7.38 -1.43 -12.03
N PHE A 203 -8.03 -1.38 -13.18
CA PHE A 203 -7.72 -0.46 -14.27
C PHE A 203 -8.53 0.84 -14.15
N ALA A 204 -7.89 1.96 -14.48
CA ALA A 204 -8.51 3.28 -14.56
C ALA A 204 -9.15 3.80 -13.25
N ALA A 205 -8.51 3.54 -12.10
CA ALA A 205 -8.92 4.12 -10.80
C ALA A 205 -8.91 5.67 -10.76
N GLY A 206 -8.31 6.33 -11.78
CA GLY A 206 -8.46 7.76 -12.05
C GLY A 206 -9.91 8.23 -12.18
N TRP A 207 -10.85 7.30 -12.43
CA TRP A 207 -12.30 7.52 -12.36
C TRP A 207 -12.75 8.40 -11.18
N VAL A 208 -12.15 8.23 -10.00
CA VAL A 208 -12.50 9.04 -8.82
C VAL A 208 -12.26 10.53 -9.09
N TYR A 209 -11.12 10.89 -9.65
CA TYR A 209 -10.77 12.28 -9.93
C TYR A 209 -11.50 12.84 -11.16
N GLU A 210 -11.75 11.98 -12.15
CA GLU A 210 -12.34 12.35 -13.43
C GLU A 210 -13.86 12.54 -13.38
N THR A 211 -14.55 11.77 -12.52
CA THR A 211 -16.03 11.71 -12.52
C THR A 211 -16.68 12.24 -11.26
N GLN A 212 -15.95 12.36 -10.14
CA GLN A 212 -16.50 12.82 -8.87
C GLN A 212 -16.14 14.29 -8.60
N GLU A 213 -16.73 14.86 -7.54
CA GLU A 213 -16.49 16.25 -7.18
C GLU A 213 -15.03 16.47 -6.72
N ARG A 214 -14.22 17.16 -7.53
CA ARG A 214 -12.78 17.37 -7.26
C ARG A 214 -12.50 18.07 -5.92
N SER A 215 -13.39 18.97 -5.49
CA SER A 215 -13.27 19.66 -4.19
C SER A 215 -13.32 18.68 -3.00
N LYS A 216 -13.96 17.52 -3.18
CA LYS A 216 -14.10 16.43 -2.21
C LYS A 216 -13.29 15.19 -2.60
N PHE A 217 -12.26 15.35 -3.44
CA PHE A 217 -11.48 14.23 -3.94
C PHE A 217 -10.99 13.29 -2.84
N ALA A 218 -10.49 13.80 -1.71
CA ALA A 218 -10.04 12.96 -0.59
C ALA A 218 -11.14 12.08 0.00
N GLU A 219 -12.38 12.59 0.09
CA GLU A 219 -13.53 11.81 0.57
C GLU A 219 -13.93 10.73 -0.43
N HIS A 220 -13.99 11.09 -1.72
CA HIS A 220 -14.30 10.15 -2.79
C HIS A 220 -13.23 9.07 -2.94
N GLN A 221 -11.95 9.43 -2.81
CA GLN A 221 -10.82 8.50 -2.83
C GLN A 221 -10.88 7.52 -1.66
N TYR A 222 -11.16 8.03 -0.45
CA TYR A 222 -11.37 7.16 0.71
C TYR A 222 -12.55 6.21 0.48
N ARG A 223 -13.70 6.72 0.01
CA ARG A 223 -14.89 5.90 -0.26
C ARG A 223 -14.61 4.81 -1.29
N PHE A 224 -13.90 5.15 -2.37
CA PHE A 224 -13.52 4.19 -3.41
C PHE A 224 -12.67 3.06 -2.84
N TRP A 225 -11.59 3.37 -2.12
CA TRP A 225 -10.67 2.33 -1.61
C TRP A 225 -11.10 1.65 -0.31
N ASN A 226 -12.19 2.10 0.33
CA ASN A 226 -12.72 1.49 1.55
C ASN A 226 -13.55 0.23 1.25
N PHE A 227 -12.94 -0.73 0.56
CA PHE A 227 -13.55 -2.03 0.24
C PHE A 227 -13.92 -2.80 1.52
N PRO A 228 -14.86 -3.76 1.48
CA PRO A 228 -15.11 -4.65 2.62
C PRO A 228 -13.83 -5.38 3.08
N ARG A 229 -13.72 -5.72 4.36
CA ARG A 229 -12.50 -6.34 4.93
C ARG A 229 -12.07 -7.63 4.19
N HIS A 230 -13.01 -8.46 3.75
CA HIS A 230 -12.72 -9.69 3.01
C HIS A 230 -12.17 -9.44 1.58
N CYS A 231 -12.37 -8.24 1.04
CA CYS A 231 -11.80 -7.81 -0.25
C CYS A 231 -10.45 -7.11 -0.09
N ARG A 232 -9.96 -6.92 1.14
CA ARG A 232 -8.72 -6.20 1.42
C ARG A 232 -7.72 -7.11 2.07
N SER A 233 -6.54 -7.11 1.49
CA SER A 233 -5.37 -7.71 2.11
C SER A 233 -4.81 -6.71 3.14
N GLU A 234 -4.66 -7.12 4.41
CA GLU A 234 -4.17 -6.24 5.47
C GLU A 234 -2.67 -5.99 5.30
N TRP A 235 -2.27 -4.72 5.21
CA TRP A 235 -0.85 -4.36 5.22
C TRP A 235 -0.39 -4.26 6.67
N ARG A 236 0.71 -4.93 7.00
CA ARG A 236 1.28 -4.94 8.36
C ARG A 236 2.72 -4.48 8.29
N LEU A 237 3.07 -3.55 9.16
CA LEU A 237 4.45 -3.11 9.32
C LEU A 237 5.26 -4.22 10.01
N SER A 238 6.34 -4.68 9.40
CA SER A 238 7.22 -5.72 9.96
C SER A 238 8.64 -5.21 10.26
N THR A 239 8.94 -3.95 9.97
CA THR A 239 10.24 -3.33 10.25
C THR A 239 10.11 -2.04 11.08
N LEU A 240 11.17 -1.72 11.83
CA LEU A 240 11.34 -0.46 12.56
C LEU A 240 12.55 0.30 11.99
N PRO A 241 12.60 1.64 12.10
CA PRO A 241 11.62 2.50 12.79
C PRO A 241 10.36 2.77 11.96
N LEU A 242 9.26 3.11 12.64
CA LEU A 242 8.08 3.76 12.04
C LEU A 242 8.17 5.25 12.32
N CYS A 243 8.26 6.06 11.27
CA CYS A 243 8.31 7.52 11.34
C CYS A 243 7.27 8.13 10.40
N THR A 244 6.32 8.89 10.94
CA THR A 244 5.36 9.62 10.10
C THR A 244 4.92 10.92 10.75
N SER A 245 4.90 11.98 9.96
CA SER A 245 4.17 13.22 10.26
C SER A 245 2.82 13.27 9.54
N PHE A 246 2.41 12.15 8.94
CA PHE A 246 1.19 12.03 8.14
C PHE A 246 1.20 12.97 6.92
N CYS A 247 2.40 13.33 6.43
CA CYS A 247 2.56 14.12 5.22
C CYS A 247 2.08 13.33 4.00
N GLN A 248 1.15 13.87 3.22
CA GLN A 248 0.64 13.23 2.00
C GLN A 248 1.48 13.55 0.75
N GLY A 249 2.62 14.22 0.91
CA GLY A 249 3.44 14.71 -0.21
C GLY A 249 2.90 15.99 -0.83
N PHE A 250 2.00 16.69 -0.15
CA PHE A 250 1.50 18.01 -0.55
C PHE A 250 0.95 18.76 0.66
N GLY A 251 0.76 20.07 0.51
CA GLY A 251 0.16 20.91 1.55
C GLY A 251 -0.06 22.33 1.06
N LYS A 252 -0.86 23.11 1.80
CA LYS A 252 -1.04 24.56 1.55
C LYS A 252 0.17 25.39 1.93
N ASN A 253 1.03 24.83 2.78
CA ASN A 253 2.27 25.37 3.29
C ASN A 253 3.21 24.20 3.62
N LEU A 254 4.50 24.47 3.79
CA LEU A 254 5.48 23.51 4.28
C LEU A 254 5.90 23.88 5.71
N TYR A 255 5.99 22.88 6.58
CA TYR A 255 6.36 23.03 7.98
C TYR A 255 7.59 22.17 8.34
N LYS A 256 8.36 22.65 9.32
CA LYS A 256 9.44 21.91 9.98
C LYS A 256 9.40 22.17 11.48
N ALA A 257 9.27 21.12 12.27
CA ALA A 257 9.09 21.18 13.73
C ALA A 257 8.01 22.19 14.17
N GLY A 258 6.86 22.19 13.49
CA GLY A 258 5.72 23.08 13.72
C GLY A 258 5.91 24.52 13.24
N LYS A 259 7.09 24.88 12.72
CA LYS A 259 7.38 26.20 12.16
C LYS A 259 7.09 26.21 10.67
N LEU A 260 6.41 27.26 10.20
CA LEU A 260 6.18 27.51 8.78
C LEU A 260 7.52 27.83 8.10
N VAL A 261 7.93 27.00 7.14
CA VAL A 261 9.19 27.18 6.39
C VAL A 261 8.96 27.70 4.96
N GLN A 262 7.83 27.36 4.34
CA GLN A 262 7.44 27.86 3.02
C GLN A 262 5.94 28.15 3.00
N ARG A 263 5.57 29.33 2.50
CA ARG A 263 4.17 29.69 2.22
C ARG A 263 3.79 29.28 0.81
N GLY A 264 2.54 28.85 0.66
CA GLY A 264 1.96 28.51 -0.65
C GLY A 264 1.90 27.00 -0.89
N SER A 265 0.96 26.62 -1.77
CA SER A 265 0.71 25.22 -2.11
C SER A 265 1.94 24.57 -2.74
N TRP A 266 2.21 23.33 -2.34
CA TRP A 266 3.31 22.53 -2.87
C TRP A 266 2.88 21.08 -3.04
N PHE A 267 3.56 20.38 -3.96
CA PHE A 267 3.38 18.96 -4.23
C PHE A 267 4.73 18.32 -4.55
N ASN A 268 5.09 17.30 -3.80
CA ASN A 268 6.19 16.38 -4.08
C ASN A 268 5.82 15.01 -3.51
N LEU A 269 5.39 14.10 -4.38
CA LEU A 269 4.92 12.77 -3.97
C LEU A 269 6.02 11.93 -3.29
N SER A 270 7.30 12.19 -3.55
CA SER A 270 8.42 11.55 -2.84
C SER A 270 8.42 11.83 -1.33
N GLU A 271 7.82 12.95 -0.92
CA GLU A 271 7.64 13.37 0.49
C GLU A 271 6.41 12.74 1.14
N GLN A 272 5.63 11.92 0.42
CA GLN A 272 4.53 11.17 1.04
C GLN A 272 5.10 10.23 2.10
N GLN A 273 4.48 10.20 3.27
CA GLN A 273 4.83 9.35 4.40
C GLN A 273 3.70 8.36 4.69
N LEU A 274 3.98 7.34 5.49
CA LEU A 274 2.99 6.33 5.86
C LEU A 274 1.72 6.97 6.42
N GLN A 275 0.59 6.59 5.85
CA GLN A 275 -0.74 7.04 6.26
C GLN A 275 -1.42 5.97 7.13
N PRO A 276 -2.33 6.34 8.05
CA PRO A 276 -3.07 5.36 8.84
C PRO A 276 -3.86 4.41 7.94
N TRP A 277 -3.94 3.14 8.36
CA TRP A 277 -4.74 2.12 7.70
C TRP A 277 -6.23 2.47 7.73
N ASP A 278 -6.71 2.81 8.92
CA ASP A 278 -8.09 3.14 9.21
C ASP A 278 -8.24 4.67 9.23
N GLN A 279 -9.00 5.21 8.28
CA GLN A 279 -9.31 6.64 8.16
C GLN A 279 -10.82 6.83 8.00
N GLY A 280 -11.29 8.08 7.90
CA GLY A 280 -12.69 8.38 7.60
C GLY A 280 -13.61 8.29 8.81
N ARG A 281 -14.93 8.35 8.59
CA ARG A 281 -15.96 8.62 9.62
C ARG A 281 -16.52 7.38 10.33
N SER A 282 -16.09 6.18 9.95
CA SER A 282 -16.57 4.92 10.50
C SER A 282 -15.81 4.47 11.76
N LEU A 283 -14.76 5.19 12.15
CA LEU A 283 -13.92 4.86 13.31
C LEU A 283 -14.69 5.04 14.61
N CYS A 284 -14.18 4.45 15.70
CA CYS A 284 -14.84 4.47 17.01
C CYS A 284 -16.33 4.08 16.89
N GLY A 285 -16.65 2.96 16.23
CA GLY A 285 -18.06 2.54 16.04
C GLY A 285 -18.94 3.55 15.29
N GLY A 286 -18.37 4.43 14.47
CA GLY A 286 -19.07 5.52 13.76
C GLY A 286 -19.14 6.85 14.51
N CYS A 287 -18.55 6.94 15.70
CA CYS A 287 -18.44 8.16 16.50
C CYS A 287 -17.11 8.90 16.26
N GLY A 288 -16.21 8.35 15.45
CA GLY A 288 -14.85 8.85 15.27
C GLY A 288 -14.50 9.13 13.82
N ALA A 289 -13.62 10.10 13.62
CA ALA A 289 -12.95 10.33 12.34
C ALA A 289 -11.47 10.63 12.47
N ALA A 290 -10.66 10.01 11.61
CA ALA A 290 -9.27 10.36 11.39
C ALA A 290 -9.12 10.83 9.93
N VAL A 291 -8.72 12.08 9.72
CA VAL A 291 -8.69 12.72 8.40
C VAL A 291 -7.43 13.56 8.25
N ALA A 292 -6.80 13.55 7.08
CA ALA A 292 -5.67 14.43 6.80
C ALA A 292 -6.07 15.91 6.91
N CYS A 293 -5.21 16.72 7.53
CA CYS A 293 -5.38 18.16 7.67
C CYS A 293 -4.19 18.86 7.02
N THR A 294 -4.45 19.70 6.02
CA THR A 294 -3.42 20.45 5.25
C THR A 294 -3.32 21.93 5.65
N ASP A 295 -4.12 22.36 6.63
CA ASP A 295 -4.09 23.73 7.15
C ASP A 295 -2.90 23.96 8.10
N TYR A 296 -2.38 22.88 8.69
CA TYR A 296 -1.22 22.91 9.59
C TYR A 296 -0.52 21.55 9.57
N ALA A 297 0.79 21.51 9.85
CA ALA A 297 1.57 20.29 9.99
C ALA A 297 2.70 20.48 11.01
N TYR A 298 3.22 19.38 11.55
CA TYR A 298 4.46 19.43 12.35
C TYR A 298 5.69 19.39 11.43
N ASN A 299 5.80 18.36 10.59
CA ASN A 299 6.73 18.31 9.47
C ASN A 299 5.97 18.04 8.16
N GLY A 300 6.42 18.62 7.06
CA GLY A 300 5.78 18.44 5.76
C GLY A 300 4.54 19.31 5.58
N GLY A 301 3.50 18.76 4.95
CA GLY A 301 2.37 19.54 4.40
C GLY A 301 1.01 19.19 5.00
N SER A 302 0.96 18.13 5.81
CA SER A 302 -0.25 17.71 6.50
C SER A 302 0.06 17.06 7.85
N CYS A 303 -0.95 16.99 8.70
CA CYS A 303 -1.00 16.17 9.91
C CYS A 303 -2.33 15.39 9.97
N LEU A 304 -2.53 14.57 11.01
CA LEU A 304 -3.76 13.81 11.17
C LEU A 304 -4.73 14.51 12.14
N LEU A 305 -5.92 14.87 11.67
CA LEU A 305 -7.00 15.37 12.50
C LEU A 305 -7.83 14.21 13.04
N LEU A 306 -7.77 14.02 14.36
CA LEU A 306 -8.61 13.09 15.12
C LEU A 306 -9.84 13.82 15.66
N ARG A 307 -11.01 13.23 15.45
CA ARG A 307 -12.29 13.72 15.96
C ARG A 307 -13.04 12.57 16.59
N PHE A 308 -13.55 12.78 17.79
CA PHE A 308 -14.47 11.89 18.46
C PHE A 308 -15.71 12.68 18.86
N ALA A 309 -16.88 12.19 18.50
CA ALA A 309 -18.17 12.75 18.85
C ALA A 309 -19.03 11.61 19.43
N PRO A 310 -19.15 11.50 20.76
CA PRO A 310 -19.95 10.45 21.37
C PRO A 310 -21.41 10.55 20.94
N SER A 311 -22.08 9.40 20.85
CA SER A 311 -23.51 9.32 20.53
C SER A 311 -24.25 8.67 21.70
N ALA A 312 -25.43 9.21 22.04
CA ALA A 312 -26.32 8.63 23.03
C ALA A 312 -26.74 7.20 22.65
N ASP A 313 -26.82 6.89 21.35
CA ASP A 313 -27.15 5.55 20.85
C ASP A 313 -26.02 4.53 21.04
N LYS A 314 -24.81 5.00 21.39
CA LYS A 314 -23.59 4.19 21.50
C LYS A 314 -22.74 4.60 22.70
N PRO A 315 -23.27 4.46 23.93
CA PRO A 315 -22.63 4.99 25.15
C PRO A 315 -21.28 4.32 25.49
N ASP A 316 -21.08 3.07 25.07
CA ASP A 316 -19.89 2.27 25.41
C ASP A 316 -18.74 2.40 24.40
N VAL A 317 -18.91 3.22 23.35
CA VAL A 317 -17.89 3.39 22.33
C VAL A 317 -16.66 4.08 22.92
N LYS A 318 -15.52 3.42 22.78
CA LYS A 318 -14.23 3.97 23.17
C LYS A 318 -13.69 4.91 22.08
N PRO A 319 -13.05 6.04 22.47
CA PRO A 319 -12.42 6.97 21.55
C PRO A 319 -11.06 6.44 21.08
N TYR A 320 -11.04 5.25 20.48
CA TYR A 320 -9.84 4.56 20.02
C TYR A 320 -9.72 4.59 18.50
N PHE A 321 -8.58 5.07 18.02
CA PHE A 321 -8.23 5.18 16.62
C PHE A 321 -7.05 4.26 16.34
N ARG A 322 -7.33 3.14 15.67
CA ARG A 322 -6.29 2.28 15.10
C ARG A 322 -5.53 3.06 14.03
N LEU A 323 -4.20 3.12 14.11
CA LEU A 323 -3.37 3.82 13.13
C LEU A 323 -2.66 2.82 12.21
N PHE A 324 -1.90 1.88 12.76
CA PHE A 324 -1.08 0.94 12.01
C PHE A 324 -1.27 -0.49 12.52
N ALA A 325 -1.42 -1.42 11.59
CA ALA A 325 -1.27 -2.85 11.88
C ALA A 325 0.22 -3.21 11.83
N CYS A 326 0.67 -4.05 12.75
CA CYS A 326 2.07 -4.43 12.90
C CYS A 326 2.23 -5.96 12.98
N ASP A 327 3.43 -6.40 12.65
CA ASP A 327 3.94 -7.73 12.95
C ASP A 327 5.40 -7.61 13.41
N LEU A 328 5.58 -6.98 14.57
CA LEU A 328 6.89 -6.60 15.09
C LEU A 328 7.19 -7.33 16.39
N PRO A 329 8.39 -7.89 16.60
CA PRO A 329 8.80 -8.33 17.93
C PRO A 329 8.68 -7.16 18.91
N LEU A 330 7.98 -7.34 20.03
CA LEU A 330 7.66 -6.23 20.94
C LEU A 330 8.94 -5.59 21.49
N GLY A 331 9.69 -6.33 22.33
CA GLY A 331 10.90 -5.84 22.99
C GLY A 331 10.72 -4.49 23.70
N SER A 332 11.83 -3.78 23.96
CA SER A 332 11.74 -2.38 24.38
C SER A 332 11.51 -1.45 23.19
N LEU A 333 10.63 -0.47 23.36
CA LEU A 333 10.24 0.50 22.34
C LEU A 333 10.30 1.93 22.89
N SER A 334 10.92 2.84 22.13
CA SER A 334 10.78 4.28 22.32
C SER A 334 9.65 4.78 21.44
N ILE A 335 8.61 5.33 22.05
CA ILE A 335 7.47 5.94 21.37
C ILE A 335 7.54 7.45 21.58
N SER A 336 7.56 8.24 20.51
CA SER A 336 7.39 9.68 20.60
C SER A 336 6.36 10.20 19.62
N TYR A 337 5.61 11.19 20.02
CA TYR A 337 4.60 11.81 19.17
C TYR A 337 4.39 13.27 19.50
N THR A 338 3.87 14.03 18.54
CA THR A 338 3.49 15.43 18.74
C THR A 338 2.00 15.61 18.50
N PHE A 339 1.37 16.45 19.31
CA PHE A 339 -0.07 16.70 19.16
C PHE A 339 -0.49 18.09 19.62
N SER A 340 -1.53 18.64 18.99
CA SER A 340 -2.14 19.92 19.38
C SER A 340 -3.60 19.70 19.71
N ARG A 341 -3.98 20.13 20.91
CA ARG A 341 -5.37 20.11 21.37
C ARG A 341 -6.18 21.19 20.63
N ASP A 342 -7.48 20.94 20.41
CA ASP A 342 -8.42 21.99 20.05
C ASP A 342 -8.87 22.71 21.34
N PRO A 343 -8.56 24.00 21.53
CA PRO A 343 -8.93 24.74 22.74
C PRO A 343 -10.45 24.81 22.96
N LEU A 344 -11.24 24.57 21.91
CA LEU A 344 -12.70 24.61 21.94
C LEU A 344 -13.34 23.31 22.47
N CYS A 345 -12.57 22.25 22.72
CA CYS A 345 -13.05 21.01 23.35
C CYS A 345 -12.75 21.02 24.86
N GLN A 346 -13.80 20.96 25.70
CA GLN A 346 -13.68 20.78 27.16
C GLN A 346 -14.41 19.50 27.63
N PRO A 347 -13.86 18.77 28.63
CA PRO A 347 -12.58 19.00 29.31
C PRO A 347 -11.37 18.64 28.43
N LEU A 348 -10.19 19.08 28.85
CA LEU A 348 -8.90 18.86 28.17
C LEU A 348 -8.68 17.37 27.86
N ALA A 349 -8.96 16.94 26.63
CA ALA A 349 -8.63 15.61 26.16
C ALA A 349 -7.10 15.48 26.02
N ASP A 350 -6.50 14.55 26.77
CA ASP A 350 -5.12 14.12 26.50
C ASP A 350 -5.11 12.95 25.52
N LEU A 351 -3.95 12.68 24.90
CA LEU A 351 -3.78 11.54 23.99
C LEU A 351 -2.84 10.52 24.59
N SER A 352 -3.24 9.25 24.56
CA SER A 352 -2.36 8.11 24.83
C SER A 352 -2.15 7.30 23.57
N MET A 353 -0.89 6.91 23.32
CA MET A 353 -0.61 5.84 22.36
C MET A 353 -0.94 4.50 23.00
N VAL A 354 -1.62 3.65 22.22
CA VAL A 354 -2.06 2.33 22.63
C VAL A 354 -1.43 1.31 21.70
N CYS A 355 -0.73 0.35 22.27
CA CYS A 355 -0.09 -0.75 21.56
C CYS A 355 -0.84 -2.05 21.88
N GLN A 356 -1.33 -2.75 20.87
CA GLN A 356 -1.90 -4.09 21.05
C GLN A 356 -0.81 -5.14 20.82
N VAL A 357 -0.70 -6.07 21.77
CA VAL A 357 0.35 -7.09 21.82
C VAL A 357 -0.29 -8.47 21.92
N THR A 358 0.31 -9.46 21.27
CA THR A 358 0.00 -10.88 21.47
C THR A 358 1.18 -11.58 22.12
N THR A 359 0.93 -12.42 23.12
CA THR A 359 1.93 -13.25 23.83
C THR A 359 1.63 -14.73 23.59
N ARG A 360 2.59 -15.63 23.84
CA ARG A 360 2.38 -17.09 23.67
C ARG A 360 1.51 -17.67 24.79
N ALA A 361 1.55 -17.05 25.98
CA ALA A 361 0.86 -17.54 27.18
C ALA A 361 -0.63 -17.15 27.25
N ALA A 362 -1.09 -16.17 26.47
CA ALA A 362 -2.49 -15.74 26.46
C ALA A 362 -3.05 -15.82 25.03
N ALA A 363 -4.10 -16.62 24.84
CA ALA A 363 -4.86 -16.67 23.59
C ALA A 363 -5.60 -15.34 23.28
N GLY A 364 -5.43 -14.29 24.09
CA GLY A 364 -6.03 -12.96 23.95
C GLY A 364 -4.97 -11.85 23.95
N GLY A 365 -5.21 -10.80 23.17
CA GLY A 365 -4.28 -9.66 23.08
C GLY A 365 -4.27 -8.79 24.34
N HIS A 366 -3.09 -8.31 24.73
CA HIS A 366 -2.90 -7.33 25.80
C HIS A 366 -2.77 -5.91 25.21
N TYR A 367 -3.27 -4.90 25.93
CA TYR A 367 -3.09 -3.50 25.56
C TYR A 367 -2.07 -2.84 26.48
N LEU A 368 -0.99 -2.33 25.90
CA LEU A 368 -0.04 -1.45 26.57
C LEU A 368 -0.43 -0.01 26.23
N SER A 369 -0.49 0.85 27.25
CA SER A 369 -0.81 2.27 27.08
C SER A 369 0.34 3.11 27.61
N THR A 370 0.61 4.25 26.97
CA THR A 370 1.63 5.20 27.44
C THR A 370 1.29 5.87 28.78
N CYS A 371 0.14 5.58 29.40
CA CYS A 371 -0.24 6.08 30.73
C CYS A 371 0.09 5.08 31.86
N GLY A 372 1.34 5.07 32.35
CA GLY A 372 1.74 4.27 33.52
C GLY A 372 3.24 4.38 33.85
N ARG A 373 3.56 4.92 35.04
CA ARG A 373 4.87 5.08 35.76
C ARG A 373 6.19 4.96 34.97
N ASP A 374 6.79 6.14 34.80
CA ASP A 374 8.23 6.51 34.68
C ASP A 374 8.45 7.43 33.48
N VAL A 375 8.08 8.71 33.65
CA VAL A 375 8.40 9.77 32.69
C VAL A 375 9.08 10.90 33.46
N ALA A 376 10.42 10.91 33.41
CA ALA A 376 11.19 12.12 33.62
C ALA A 376 10.93 13.05 32.43
N LEU A 377 10.34 14.23 32.70
CA LEU A 377 10.16 15.32 31.76
C LEU A 377 11.47 16.11 31.66
N GLU A 378 12.08 16.17 30.48
CA GLU A 378 12.92 17.32 30.12
C GLU A 378 12.17 18.18 29.09
N ILE A 379 11.84 19.41 29.49
CA ILE A 379 11.18 20.42 28.68
C ILE A 379 12.23 21.49 28.35
N TRP A 380 12.54 21.70 27.08
CA TRP A 380 13.23 22.91 26.62
C TRP A 380 12.22 23.84 25.94
N VAL A 381 11.97 25.01 26.53
CA VAL A 381 11.21 26.11 25.94
C VAL A 381 12.15 27.29 25.72
N PHE A 382 12.41 27.64 24.46
CA PHE A 382 12.91 28.97 24.12
C PHE A 382 11.72 29.85 23.76
N LYS A 383 11.56 30.94 24.50
CA LYS A 383 10.53 31.95 24.30
C LYS A 383 11.17 33.17 23.64
N GLU A 384 10.63 33.62 22.53
CA GLU A 384 10.74 35.03 22.16
C GLU A 384 9.38 35.55 21.71
N LYS A 385 8.95 36.66 22.32
CA LYS A 385 7.64 37.27 22.16
C LYS A 385 7.58 38.06 20.85
N LYS A 386 6.46 37.95 20.11
CA LYS A 386 5.46 39.03 19.97
C LYS A 386 4.29 38.60 19.07
N ASN A 387 3.09 38.91 19.53
CA ASN A 387 1.79 38.99 18.84
C ASN A 387 1.67 38.28 17.48
N GLU A 388 1.10 37.07 17.48
CA GLU A 388 0.34 36.54 16.35
C GLU A 388 -0.71 35.53 16.85
N LYS A 389 -1.87 35.51 16.18
CA LYS A 389 -3.06 34.71 16.49
C LYS A 389 -2.71 33.26 16.84
N VAL A 390 -3.27 32.76 17.95
CA VAL A 390 -3.29 31.37 18.46
C VAL A 390 -2.64 30.36 17.50
N LEU A 391 -1.31 30.27 17.52
CA LEU A 391 -0.59 29.16 16.90
C LEU A 391 -1.00 27.88 17.65
N LYS A 392 -1.49 26.88 16.94
CA LYS A 392 -1.70 25.52 17.46
C LYS A 392 -0.34 24.92 17.80
N ILE A 393 0.15 25.18 19.01
CA ILE A 393 1.45 24.66 19.46
C ILE A 393 1.31 23.15 19.67
N MET A 394 1.95 22.37 18.78
CA MET A 394 2.12 20.93 18.95
C MET A 394 3.01 20.66 20.17
N ARG A 395 2.54 19.82 21.08
CA ARG A 395 3.25 19.38 22.28
C ARG A 395 3.90 18.01 22.01
N PRO A 396 5.21 17.86 22.20
CA PRO A 396 5.87 16.57 22.11
C PRO A 396 5.61 15.73 23.37
N ALA A 397 5.54 14.42 23.20
CA ALA A 397 5.55 13.45 24.28
C ALA A 397 6.47 12.28 23.88
N LYS A 398 7.20 11.73 24.85
CA LYS A 398 8.13 10.60 24.65
C LYS A 398 7.99 9.61 25.80
N TYR A 399 7.90 8.34 25.47
CA TYR A 399 7.68 7.24 26.41
C TYR A 399 8.63 6.10 26.08
N LEU A 400 9.16 5.46 27.12
CA LEU A 400 9.86 4.19 27.01
C LEU A 400 8.89 3.09 27.43
N VAL A 401 8.45 2.29 26.45
CA VAL A 401 7.60 1.13 26.70
C VAL A 401 8.51 -0.09 26.78
N LYS A 402 8.60 -0.66 27.99
CA LYS A 402 9.33 -1.91 28.23
C LYS A 402 8.34 -3.05 28.32
N ASP A 403 8.63 -4.15 27.64
CA ASP A 403 7.99 -5.41 27.96
C ASP A 403 8.55 -5.91 29.30
N LEU A 404 7.75 -5.75 30.37
CA LEU A 404 8.11 -6.22 31.72
C LEU A 404 7.87 -7.73 31.87
N GLN A 405 7.27 -8.40 30.88
CA GLN A 405 7.03 -9.83 30.92
C GLN A 405 8.12 -10.61 30.17
N THR A 406 8.52 -11.73 30.75
CA THR A 406 9.61 -12.62 30.33
C THR A 406 9.37 -13.37 29.02
N ASP A 407 8.29 -13.11 28.29
CA ASP A 407 7.96 -13.82 27.06
C ASP A 407 8.70 -13.21 25.86
N ARG A 408 9.89 -13.75 25.58
CA ARG A 408 10.72 -13.37 24.42
C ARG A 408 9.98 -13.51 23.07
N GLY A 409 8.79 -14.13 23.03
CA GLY A 409 7.96 -14.30 21.85
C GLY A 409 6.86 -13.24 21.64
N ALA A 410 6.76 -12.19 22.45
CA ALA A 410 5.70 -11.19 22.31
C ALA A 410 5.78 -10.41 20.99
N THR A 411 4.63 -10.20 20.35
CA THR A 411 4.52 -9.50 19.07
C THR A 411 3.60 -8.28 19.19
N LEU A 412 4.08 -7.11 18.82
CA LEU A 412 3.29 -5.91 18.60
C LEU A 412 2.46 -6.09 17.32
N ARG A 413 1.13 -6.08 17.49
CA ARG A 413 0.17 -6.29 16.41
C ARG A 413 -0.49 -5.02 15.92
N GLU A 414 -0.50 -3.97 16.73
CA GLU A 414 -1.20 -2.73 16.41
C GLU A 414 -0.63 -1.55 17.18
N VAL A 415 -0.59 -0.40 16.51
CA VAL A 415 -0.38 0.91 17.13
C VAL A 415 -1.60 1.77 16.84
N GLY A 416 -2.17 2.33 17.89
CA GLY A 416 -3.28 3.27 17.81
C GLY A 416 -3.14 4.39 18.82
N VAL A 417 -4.15 5.25 18.85
CA VAL A 417 -4.21 6.39 19.74
C VAL A 417 -5.61 6.49 20.35
N SER A 418 -5.69 6.86 21.61
CA SER A 418 -6.97 7.06 22.30
C SER A 418 -7.02 8.39 23.04
N PHE A 419 -8.20 9.01 23.03
CA PHE A 419 -8.46 10.15 23.91
C PHE A 419 -8.62 9.67 25.35
N LEU A 420 -7.89 10.31 26.26
CA LEU A 420 -8.05 10.15 27.70
C LEU A 420 -9.12 11.14 28.17
N PHE A 421 -10.40 10.74 28.08
CA PHE A 421 -11.48 11.44 28.79
C PHE A 421 -11.74 10.76 30.13
N HIS A 422 -12.16 11.53 31.13
CA HIS A 422 -12.74 10.98 32.35
C HIS A 422 -14.25 10.71 32.22
N GLU A 423 -14.92 11.18 31.15
CA GLU A 423 -16.38 11.08 31.00
C GLU A 423 -16.82 10.65 29.57
N PRO A 424 -17.78 9.70 29.42
CA PRO A 424 -18.24 9.16 28.13
C PRO A 424 -18.96 10.16 27.21
N THR A 425 -19.41 11.29 27.74
CA THR A 425 -20.23 12.29 27.04
C THR A 425 -19.41 13.37 26.33
N VAL A 426 -18.08 13.34 26.46
CA VAL A 426 -17.19 14.39 25.97
C VAL A 426 -16.68 14.07 24.56
N GLY A 427 -16.90 15.00 23.64
CA GLY A 427 -16.26 14.99 22.31
C GLY A 427 -14.81 15.46 22.35
N GLY A 428 -13.97 14.92 21.47
CA GLY A 428 -12.56 15.29 21.34
C GLY A 428 -12.18 15.73 19.94
N ARG A 429 -11.24 16.66 19.88
CA ARG A 429 -10.58 17.04 18.64
C ARG A 429 -9.11 17.34 18.88
N CYS A 430 -8.25 16.71 18.09
CA CYS A 430 -6.81 16.89 18.21
C CYS A 430 -6.11 16.72 16.86
N LEU A 431 -5.04 17.49 16.63
CA LEU A 431 -4.11 17.25 15.54
C LEU A 431 -2.97 16.38 16.07
N LEU A 432 -2.73 15.22 15.46
CA LEU A 432 -1.55 14.40 15.67
C LEU A 432 -0.52 14.74 14.58
N GLY A 433 0.57 15.37 14.99
CA GLY A 433 1.56 15.98 14.10
C GLY A 433 2.67 15.03 13.65
N GLU A 434 3.15 14.18 14.54
CA GLU A 434 4.22 13.21 14.27
C GLU A 434 4.06 12.00 15.20
N LEU A 435 4.43 10.83 14.70
CA LEU A 435 4.54 9.57 15.43
C LEU A 435 5.85 8.90 15.02
N ILE A 436 6.63 8.52 16.02
CA ILE A 436 7.88 7.80 15.90
C ILE A 436 7.82 6.60 16.83
N LEU A 437 8.08 5.41 16.29
CA LEU A 437 8.28 4.18 17.04
C LEU A 437 9.62 3.58 16.62
N LYS A 438 10.54 3.40 17.57
CA LYS A 438 11.87 2.83 17.30
C LYS A 438 12.44 2.07 18.48
N ARG A 439 13.58 1.39 18.27
CA ARG A 439 14.32 0.78 19.38
C ARG A 439 15.00 1.88 20.23
N PRO A 440 15.11 1.74 21.56
CA PRO A 440 15.67 2.79 22.41
C PRO A 440 17.10 3.22 22.05
N ASN A 441 17.92 2.28 21.57
CA ASN A 441 19.32 2.52 21.20
C ASN A 441 19.51 2.87 19.71
N ASP A 442 18.40 3.07 18.98
CA ASP A 442 18.45 3.43 17.58
C ASP A 442 18.66 4.95 17.43
N GLU A 443 19.87 5.35 17.06
CA GLU A 443 20.27 6.74 16.81
C GLU A 443 20.10 7.18 15.35
N SER A 444 19.59 6.30 14.48
CA SER A 444 19.40 6.64 13.06
C SER A 444 18.45 7.84 12.89
N GLU A 445 18.66 8.58 11.78
CA GLU A 445 17.70 9.60 11.35
C GLU A 445 16.31 8.95 11.18
N CYS A 446 15.26 9.67 11.57
CA CYS A 446 13.89 9.13 11.56
C CYS A 446 13.34 9.02 10.14
N VAL A 447 13.80 8.02 9.41
CA VAL A 447 13.28 7.60 8.11
C VAL A 447 12.67 6.23 8.31
N THR A 448 11.39 6.08 7.98
CA THR A 448 10.72 4.77 8.06
C THR A 448 11.48 3.75 7.24
N ALA A 449 11.83 2.62 7.86
CA ALA A 449 12.47 1.52 7.17
C ALA A 449 11.55 0.97 6.06
N LYS A 450 12.12 0.62 4.90
CA LYS A 450 11.34 -0.03 3.83
C LYS A 450 10.74 -1.32 4.39
N ASN A 451 9.44 -1.50 4.20
CA ASN A 451 8.78 -2.75 4.53
C ASN A 451 9.13 -3.74 3.42
N SER A 452 9.81 -4.85 3.73
CA SER A 452 10.02 -5.90 2.73
C SER A 452 8.65 -6.50 2.40
N SER A 453 8.20 -6.39 1.15
CA SER A 453 7.11 -7.22 0.68
C SER A 453 7.62 -8.66 0.71
N GLY A 454 7.28 -9.40 1.76
CA GLY A 454 7.68 -10.80 1.91
C GLY A 454 7.10 -11.63 0.77
N SER A 455 7.89 -11.80 -0.29
CA SER A 455 7.80 -12.93 -1.20
C SER A 455 8.85 -14.00 -0.90
N GLU A 456 9.73 -13.76 0.07
CA GLU A 456 10.68 -14.76 0.57
C GLU A 456 10.07 -15.45 1.78
N GLY A 457 9.80 -16.75 1.62
CA GLY A 457 9.70 -17.63 2.76
C GLY A 457 10.95 -17.48 3.60
N LEU A 458 10.79 -17.48 4.92
CA LEU A 458 11.90 -17.64 5.85
C LEU A 458 12.73 -18.84 5.39
N GLU A 459 13.97 -18.61 4.95
CA GLU A 459 14.96 -19.68 4.86
C GLU A 459 15.17 -20.22 6.28
N ASP A 460 14.82 -21.50 6.48
CA ASP A 460 15.08 -22.23 7.71
C ASP A 460 16.59 -22.34 7.90
N SER A 461 17.13 -21.51 8.79
CA SER A 461 18.43 -21.75 9.39
C SER A 461 18.33 -22.95 10.34
N VAL A 462 18.82 -24.08 9.84
CA VAL A 462 19.32 -25.28 10.53
C VAL A 462 19.19 -25.24 12.06
N LEU A 463 18.17 -25.90 12.60
CA LEU A 463 18.25 -26.61 13.87
C LEU A 463 17.56 -27.96 13.75
N ASP A 464 18.43 -28.97 13.64
CA ASP A 464 18.17 -30.40 13.70
C ASP A 464 17.49 -30.80 15.03
N VAL A 465 16.21 -31.23 14.98
CA VAL A 465 15.65 -32.26 15.88
C VAL A 465 14.49 -32.96 15.15
N GLY A 466 14.65 -34.26 14.86
CA GLY A 466 13.68 -35.06 14.12
C GLY A 466 12.39 -35.40 14.86
N ALA A 467 11.27 -35.33 14.14
CA ALA A 467 10.10 -36.22 14.20
C ALA A 467 9.16 -35.90 13.01
N PRO A 468 8.48 -36.89 12.39
CA PRO A 468 7.64 -36.66 11.23
C PRO A 468 6.23 -36.23 11.66
N SER A 469 5.76 -35.07 11.21
CA SER A 469 4.35 -34.69 11.31
C SER A 469 3.83 -34.18 9.98
N ASP A 470 2.71 -34.79 9.57
CA ASP A 470 1.76 -34.49 8.51
C ASP A 470 1.97 -33.22 7.69
N ALA A 471 1.95 -33.43 6.37
CA ALA A 471 2.05 -32.42 5.32
C ALA A 471 1.08 -31.24 5.54
N ALA A 472 1.62 -30.12 6.02
CA ALA A 472 1.01 -28.81 5.83
C ALA A 472 1.05 -28.50 4.32
N GLU A 473 -0.10 -28.18 3.72
CA GLU A 473 -0.15 -27.62 2.38
C GLU A 473 0.83 -26.43 2.30
N PRO A 474 1.66 -26.32 1.24
CA PRO A 474 2.54 -25.18 1.08
C PRO A 474 1.68 -23.91 1.09
N HIS A 475 2.02 -22.97 1.97
CA HIS A 475 1.29 -21.71 2.17
C HIS A 475 0.86 -21.11 0.83
N ALA A 476 -0.44 -21.17 0.53
CA ALA A 476 -0.98 -20.57 -0.69
C ALA A 476 -0.56 -19.10 -0.75
N LYS A 477 0.10 -18.71 -1.85
CA LYS A 477 0.52 -17.31 -2.07
C LYS A 477 -0.68 -16.38 -1.88
N ARG A 478 -0.48 -15.31 -1.12
CA ARG A 478 -1.50 -14.28 -0.84
C ARG A 478 -2.04 -13.71 -2.16
N GLN A 479 -3.36 -13.62 -2.29
CA GLN A 479 -4.02 -12.93 -3.40
C GLN A 479 -3.70 -11.43 -3.39
N ARG A 480 -3.32 -10.91 -4.56
CA ARG A 480 -2.79 -9.56 -4.77
C ARG A 480 -3.81 -8.61 -5.40
N VAL A 481 -3.57 -7.32 -5.24
CA VAL A 481 -4.28 -6.23 -5.95
C VAL A 481 -3.30 -5.29 -6.62
#